data_AF-A0A2M8KU18-F1
#
_entry.id   AF-A0A2M8KU18-F1
#
_cell.length_a   1.000
_cell.length_b   1.000
_cell.length_c   1.000
_cell.angle_alpha   90.00
_cell.angle_beta   90.00
_cell.angle_gamma   90.00
#
_symmetry.space_group_name_H-M   'P 1'
#
loop_
_entity.id
_entity.type
_entity.pdbx_description
1 polymer ?
#
loop_
_entity_poly.entity_id
_entity_poly.type
_entity_poly.pdbx_seq_one_letter_code
_entity_poly.pdbx_strand_id
1 'polypeptide(L)'
;MNRWTRVFISILVLVALGGGTYAATQAFFSARRTTTANRFQTGTLDLNVAENGGGAAEPFVIENAGENGDISGSKTWTVKNTGSLPGRLFLRLQNVDNKENGCNDPEIESEPGCESDTQGELGGVITLNAAVDGTNVASSTLATIQQGAIGVAWNGLTPIVLQPNQTVEVGLNWAAGADDYGNEVQSDSVTFDADFRLIQLTNGPTPSN
;
A
#
# COMPACT_ATOMS: atom_id res chain seq x y z
N MET A 1 -39.54 -76.73 17.14
CA MET A 1 -39.75 -75.26 17.09
C MET A 1 -41.14 -75.00 16.53
N ASN A 2 -42.06 -74.47 17.34
CA ASN A 2 -43.46 -74.33 16.94
C ASN A 2 -43.62 -73.18 15.90
N ARG A 3 -44.71 -73.17 15.12
CA ARG A 3 -44.94 -72.17 14.05
C ARG A 3 -44.87 -70.74 14.59
N TRP A 4 -45.31 -70.53 15.81
CA TRP A 4 -45.27 -69.23 16.49
C TRP A 4 -43.84 -68.79 16.82
N THR A 5 -42.96 -69.68 17.29
CA THR A 5 -41.53 -69.38 17.54
C THR A 5 -40.83 -68.90 16.27
N ARG A 6 -41.17 -69.46 15.10
CA ARG A 6 -40.58 -69.03 13.81
C ARG A 6 -41.02 -67.61 13.44
N VAL A 7 -42.29 -67.28 13.65
CA VAL A 7 -42.84 -65.93 13.39
C VAL A 7 -42.20 -64.90 14.33
N PHE A 8 -42.07 -65.21 15.62
CA PHE A 8 -41.43 -64.32 16.58
C PHE A 8 -39.95 -64.08 16.28
N ILE A 9 -39.22 -65.12 15.88
CA ILE A 9 -37.80 -64.99 15.50
C ILE A 9 -37.66 -64.11 14.23
N SER A 10 -38.51 -64.30 13.22
CA SER A 10 -38.47 -63.47 12.01
C SER A 10 -38.77 -61.99 12.28
N ILE A 11 -39.74 -61.70 13.15
CA ILE A 11 -40.04 -60.32 13.56
C ILE A 11 -38.86 -59.72 14.32
N LEU A 12 -38.23 -60.49 15.21
CA LEU A 12 -37.09 -60.04 16.00
C LEU A 12 -35.86 -59.72 15.12
N VAL A 13 -35.62 -60.51 14.08
CA VAL A 13 -34.57 -60.24 13.08
C VAL A 13 -34.85 -58.97 12.27
N LEU A 14 -36.10 -58.75 11.85
CA LEU A 14 -36.47 -57.54 11.11
C LEU A 14 -36.35 -56.26 11.97
N VAL A 15 -36.74 -56.33 13.25
CA VAL A 15 -36.56 -55.22 14.20
C VAL A 15 -35.08 -54.95 14.47
N ALA A 16 -34.25 -56.00 14.59
CA ALA A 16 -32.80 -55.85 14.76
C ALA A 16 -32.13 -55.18 13.54
N LEU A 17 -32.53 -55.55 12.33
CA LEU A 17 -32.02 -54.95 11.09
C LEU A 17 -32.49 -53.48 10.91
N GLY A 18 -33.74 -53.18 11.23
CA GLY A 18 -34.28 -51.80 11.17
C GLY A 18 -33.70 -50.87 12.23
N GLY A 19 -33.54 -51.36 13.47
CA GLY A 19 -32.92 -50.60 14.55
C GLY A 19 -31.42 -50.36 14.34
N GLY A 20 -30.71 -51.36 13.82
CA GLY A 20 -29.27 -51.26 13.52
C GLY A 20 -28.96 -50.24 12.43
N THR A 21 -29.76 -50.20 11.36
CA THR A 21 -29.59 -49.22 10.28
C THR A 21 -29.94 -47.80 10.73
N TYR A 22 -31.03 -47.61 11.49
CA TYR A 22 -31.37 -46.30 12.05
C TYR A 22 -30.30 -45.76 13.01
N ALA A 23 -29.79 -46.61 13.92
CA ALA A 23 -28.74 -46.23 14.86
C ALA A 23 -27.39 -45.96 14.17
N ALA A 24 -27.02 -46.76 13.16
CA ALA A 24 -25.80 -46.55 12.39
C ALA A 24 -25.85 -45.25 11.57
N THR A 25 -27.03 -44.95 10.99
CA THR A 25 -27.23 -43.71 10.21
C THR A 25 -27.20 -42.48 11.14
N GLN A 26 -27.84 -42.56 12.32
CA GLN A 26 -27.74 -41.51 13.33
C GLN A 26 -26.31 -41.37 13.88
N ALA A 27 -25.54 -42.45 14.06
CA ALA A 27 -24.15 -42.38 14.51
C ALA A 27 -23.19 -41.81 13.45
N PHE A 28 -23.43 -42.11 12.16
CA PHE A 28 -22.64 -41.58 11.05
C PHE A 28 -22.91 -40.08 10.81
N PHE A 29 -24.16 -39.62 11.00
CA PHE A 29 -24.53 -38.21 10.82
C PHE A 29 -24.51 -37.36 12.11
N SER A 30 -24.46 -37.97 13.30
CA SER A 30 -24.26 -37.24 14.58
C SER A 30 -22.79 -37.09 14.97
N ALA A 31 -21.86 -37.67 14.19
CA ALA A 31 -20.44 -37.37 14.29
C ALA A 31 -20.17 -35.91 13.85
N ARG A 32 -20.55 -34.95 14.71
CA ARG A 32 -19.96 -33.61 14.71
C ARG A 32 -18.52 -33.79 15.13
N ARG A 33 -17.62 -33.93 14.15
CA ARG A 33 -16.22 -33.64 14.37
C ARG A 33 -16.15 -32.18 14.77
N THR A 34 -16.07 -31.90 16.05
CA THR A 34 -15.56 -30.63 16.56
C THR A 34 -14.12 -30.56 16.04
N THR A 35 -13.92 -29.92 14.89
CA THR A 35 -12.56 -29.60 14.45
C THR A 35 -12.04 -28.56 15.44
N THR A 36 -11.21 -29.00 16.38
CA THR A 36 -10.52 -28.11 17.33
C THR A 36 -9.56 -27.13 16.63
N ALA A 37 -9.51 -27.10 15.29
CA ALA A 37 -8.60 -26.24 14.54
C ALA A 37 -9.17 -25.78 13.18
N ASN A 38 -10.41 -25.29 13.14
CA ASN A 38 -10.79 -24.24 12.17
C ASN A 38 -11.06 -22.94 12.93
N ARG A 39 -10.11 -22.53 13.77
CA ARG A 39 -10.01 -21.13 14.15
C ARG A 39 -9.50 -20.40 12.91
N PHE A 40 -10.39 -19.74 12.19
CA PHE A 40 -9.97 -18.58 11.40
C PHE A 40 -9.55 -17.54 12.43
N GLN A 41 -8.28 -17.58 12.84
CA GLN A 41 -7.66 -16.45 13.51
C GLN A 41 -7.58 -15.37 12.43
N THR A 42 -8.62 -14.54 12.37
CA THR A 42 -8.68 -13.38 11.48
C THR A 42 -7.52 -12.48 11.87
N GLY A 43 -6.47 -12.50 11.08
CA GLY A 43 -5.40 -11.54 11.24
C GLY A 43 -5.84 -10.18 10.70
N THR A 44 -5.34 -9.09 11.29
CA THR A 44 -5.57 -7.74 10.79
C THR A 44 -4.39 -7.32 9.93
N LEU A 45 -4.66 -6.51 8.91
CA LEU A 45 -3.63 -5.70 8.27
C LEU A 45 -3.87 -4.28 8.72
N ASP A 46 -2.87 -3.67 9.32
CA ASP A 46 -2.97 -2.32 9.82
C ASP A 46 -1.63 -1.63 9.63
N LEU A 47 -1.70 -0.39 9.15
CA LEU A 47 -0.54 0.41 8.79
C LEU A 47 -0.54 1.63 9.68
N ASN A 48 0.49 1.75 10.50
CA ASN A 48 0.75 2.98 11.22
C ASN A 48 1.89 3.74 10.56
N VAL A 49 1.62 4.98 10.20
CA VAL A 49 2.59 5.97 9.77
C VAL A 49 2.63 7.01 10.91
N ALA A 50 3.47 6.80 11.92
CA ALA A 50 3.64 7.69 13.09
C ALA A 50 5.15 7.87 13.34
N GLU A 51 5.70 9.02 13.76
CA GLU A 51 5.38 9.78 14.98
C GLU A 51 5.51 11.33 14.84
N ASN A 52 5.75 11.88 13.65
CA ASN A 52 5.98 13.34 13.43
C ASN A 52 4.77 14.09 12.82
N GLY A 53 3.53 13.68 13.14
CA GLY A 53 2.31 14.43 12.78
C GLY A 53 1.80 14.28 11.33
N GLY A 54 2.34 13.34 10.55
CA GLY A 54 1.94 13.16 9.15
C GLY A 54 0.85 12.12 8.94
N GLY A 55 -0.22 12.52 8.26
CA GLY A 55 -1.22 11.60 7.72
C GLY A 55 -0.69 10.79 6.54
N ALA A 56 -1.44 9.78 6.09
CA ALA A 56 -1.12 8.96 4.92
C ALA A 56 -1.08 9.72 3.58
N ALA A 57 -1.36 11.04 3.62
CA ALA A 57 -1.17 12.00 2.54
C ALA A 57 -0.85 13.35 3.22
N GLU A 58 0.41 13.78 3.15
CA GLU A 58 0.85 15.11 3.58
C GLU A 58 1.11 15.98 2.35
N PRO A 59 0.53 17.19 2.28
CA PRO A 59 0.82 18.12 1.20
C PRO A 59 2.18 18.77 1.42
N PHE A 60 3.04 18.68 0.42
CA PHE A 60 4.29 19.43 0.32
C PHE A 60 4.06 20.65 -0.55
N VAL A 61 4.71 21.76 -0.20
CA VAL A 61 4.69 23.01 -0.98
C VAL A 61 6.13 23.48 -1.12
N ILE A 62 6.56 23.66 -2.36
CA ILE A 62 7.85 24.25 -2.71
C ILE A 62 7.53 25.47 -3.58
N GLU A 63 7.94 26.63 -3.13
CA GLU A 63 7.59 27.94 -3.70
C GLU A 63 8.79 28.87 -3.59
N ASN A 64 8.81 29.91 -4.44
CA ASN A 64 9.72 31.06 -4.33
C ASN A 64 11.19 30.63 -4.17
N ALA A 65 11.79 30.08 -5.24
CA ALA A 65 13.21 29.75 -5.28
C ALA A 65 14.05 30.99 -4.91
N GLY A 66 14.48 31.05 -3.64
CA GLY A 66 15.01 32.26 -3.01
C GLY A 66 16.45 32.63 -3.42
N GLU A 67 16.92 33.75 -2.87
CA GLU A 67 18.14 34.53 -3.19
C GLU A 67 19.48 33.75 -3.32
N ASN A 68 19.56 32.51 -2.84
CA ASN A 68 20.76 31.66 -2.93
C ASN A 68 20.70 30.58 -4.03
N GLY A 69 19.56 30.38 -4.70
CA GLY A 69 19.41 29.45 -5.81
C GLY A 69 19.43 27.95 -5.46
N ASP A 70 19.65 27.54 -4.22
CA ASP A 70 19.59 26.12 -3.86
C ASP A 70 18.21 25.77 -3.28
N ILE A 71 17.53 24.82 -3.92
CA ILE A 71 16.27 24.26 -3.45
C ILE A 71 16.57 22.90 -2.86
N SER A 72 16.23 22.69 -1.58
CA SER A 72 16.35 21.36 -0.99
C SER A 72 15.39 21.14 0.18
N GLY A 73 15.05 19.88 0.43
CA GLY A 73 14.28 19.47 1.59
C GLY A 73 14.19 17.95 1.71
N SER A 74 13.74 17.49 2.87
CA SER A 74 13.53 16.07 3.09
C SER A 74 12.44 15.80 4.13
N LYS A 75 11.85 14.62 4.04
CA LYS A 75 10.92 14.09 5.03
C LYS A 75 11.11 12.58 5.17
N THR A 76 11.11 12.10 6.40
CA THR A 76 11.20 10.68 6.72
C THR A 76 10.01 10.26 7.56
N TRP A 77 9.47 9.09 7.26
CA TRP A 77 8.40 8.43 8.00
C TRP A 77 8.85 7.08 8.51
N THR A 78 8.45 6.78 9.74
CA THR A 78 8.56 5.46 10.33
C THR A 78 7.28 4.69 10.03
N VAL A 79 7.38 3.71 9.14
CA VAL A 79 6.23 2.94 8.65
C VAL A 79 6.21 1.59 9.35
N LYS A 80 5.13 1.30 10.10
CA LYS A 80 5.00 0.07 10.90
C LYS A 80 3.77 -0.73 10.49
N ASN A 81 3.94 -2.04 10.33
CA ASN A 81 2.83 -2.98 10.26
C ASN A 81 2.34 -3.29 11.68
N THR A 82 1.24 -2.66 12.11
CA THR A 82 0.57 -2.92 13.40
C THR A 82 -0.40 -4.09 13.32
N GLY A 83 -0.62 -4.63 12.12
CA GLY A 83 -1.40 -5.83 11.88
C GLY A 83 -0.69 -7.11 12.32
N SER A 84 -1.40 -8.22 12.19
CA SER A 84 -0.91 -9.56 12.49
C SER A 84 -0.63 -10.40 11.24
N LEU A 85 -0.72 -9.81 10.04
CA LEU A 85 -0.42 -10.47 8.77
C LEU A 85 0.69 -9.75 8.03
N PRO A 86 1.56 -10.46 7.30
CA PRO A 86 2.57 -9.82 6.47
C PRO A 86 1.92 -9.03 5.32
N GLY A 87 2.46 -7.84 5.05
CA GLY A 87 1.98 -6.96 3.99
C GLY A 87 3.10 -6.40 3.15
N ARG A 88 2.85 -6.21 1.85
CA ARG A 88 3.74 -5.49 0.94
C ARG A 88 3.47 -3.99 1.05
N LEU A 89 4.53 -3.21 1.25
CA LEU A 89 4.48 -1.76 1.30
C LEU A 89 4.59 -1.15 -0.10
N PHE A 90 3.72 -0.18 -0.38
CA PHE A 90 3.66 0.62 -1.59
C PHE A 90 3.82 2.10 -1.23
N LEU A 91 4.51 2.83 -2.09
CA LEU A 91 4.60 4.28 -2.09
C LEU A 91 4.24 4.79 -3.48
N ARG A 92 3.53 5.92 -3.55
CA ARG A 92 3.36 6.69 -4.78
C ARG A 92 3.17 8.17 -4.45
N LEU A 93 3.41 9.02 -5.45
CA LEU A 93 2.99 10.41 -5.40
C LEU A 93 1.56 10.56 -5.91
N GLN A 94 0.83 11.51 -5.35
CA GLN A 94 -0.47 11.97 -5.83
C GLN A 94 -0.51 13.49 -5.86
N ASN A 95 -1.48 14.04 -6.59
CA ASN A 95 -1.77 15.47 -6.63
C ASN A 95 -0.51 16.31 -6.88
N VAL A 96 0.36 15.85 -7.79
CA VAL A 96 1.51 16.63 -8.23
C VAL A 96 0.96 17.77 -9.07
N ASP A 97 1.10 18.99 -8.57
CA ASP A 97 0.54 20.20 -9.17
C ASP A 97 1.65 21.25 -9.24
N ASN A 98 2.07 21.57 -10.47
CA ASN A 98 3.12 22.52 -10.78
C ASN A 98 2.46 23.75 -11.38
N LYS A 99 2.45 24.85 -10.65
CA LYS A 99 1.76 26.07 -11.06
C LYS A 99 2.75 27.15 -11.39
N GLU A 100 2.45 27.81 -12.50
CA GLU A 100 2.88 29.18 -12.73
C GLU A 100 1.99 30.10 -11.88
N ASN A 101 2.57 30.89 -10.98
CA ASN A 101 1.86 31.80 -10.09
C ASN A 101 2.03 33.27 -10.46
N GLY A 102 2.71 33.58 -11.55
CA GLY A 102 2.92 34.93 -12.00
C GLY A 102 3.76 34.97 -13.27
N CYS A 103 4.38 36.12 -13.50
CA CYS A 103 5.59 36.16 -14.29
C CYS A 103 6.27 37.49 -13.97
N ASN A 104 7.44 37.43 -13.34
CA ASN A 104 8.20 38.61 -12.98
C ASN A 104 9.10 39.10 -14.13
N ASP A 105 9.64 40.32 -14.03
CA ASP A 105 10.47 40.89 -15.11
C ASP A 105 11.62 39.95 -15.55
N PRO A 106 12.40 39.32 -14.63
CA PRO A 106 13.40 38.30 -14.99
C PRO A 106 12.86 37.06 -15.72
N GLU A 107 11.67 36.58 -15.36
CA GLU A 107 11.01 35.44 -16.01
C GLU A 107 10.58 35.81 -17.42
N ILE A 108 9.98 37.00 -17.63
CA ILE A 108 9.59 37.49 -18.96
C ILE A 108 10.79 37.58 -19.91
N GLU A 109 11.96 37.96 -19.39
CA GLU A 109 13.21 38.01 -20.16
C GLU A 109 13.73 36.62 -20.56
N SER A 110 13.55 35.61 -19.70
CA SER A 110 13.97 34.22 -19.93
C SER A 110 12.95 33.47 -20.81
N GLU A 111 11.67 33.66 -20.53
CA GLU A 111 10.54 32.98 -21.14
C GLU A 111 9.45 33.96 -21.63
N PRO A 112 9.56 34.45 -22.89
CA PRO A 112 8.55 35.31 -23.48
C PRO A 112 7.21 34.56 -23.71
N GLY A 113 6.33 34.56 -22.72
CA GLY A 113 5.03 33.88 -22.80
C GLY A 113 4.47 33.33 -21.48
N CYS A 114 5.29 33.28 -20.44
CA CYS A 114 4.95 32.85 -19.07
C CYS A 114 3.59 33.40 -18.55
N GLU A 115 3.22 34.64 -18.88
CA GLU A 115 1.92 35.23 -18.48
C GLU A 115 0.69 34.45 -18.98
N SER A 116 0.85 33.67 -20.05
CA SER A 116 -0.20 32.81 -20.61
C SER A 116 -0.04 31.34 -20.22
N ASP A 117 1.05 30.98 -19.53
CA ASP A 117 1.25 29.65 -19.00
C ASP A 117 0.44 29.46 -17.70
N THR A 118 0.06 28.22 -17.45
CA THR A 118 -0.59 27.78 -16.21
C THR A 118 0.20 26.66 -15.52
N GLN A 119 1.27 26.18 -16.15
CA GLN A 119 2.03 25.00 -15.80
C GLN A 119 3.49 25.39 -15.62
N GLY A 120 3.92 25.58 -14.36
CA GLY A 120 5.29 25.96 -14.05
C GLY A 120 6.34 24.88 -14.34
N GLU A 121 7.58 25.32 -14.46
CA GLU A 121 8.82 24.61 -14.80
C GLU A 121 9.50 24.02 -13.56
N LEU A 122 9.24 24.58 -12.38
CA LEU A 122 9.95 24.26 -11.14
C LEU A 122 10.00 22.76 -10.78
N GLY A 123 8.90 22.02 -10.86
CA GLY A 123 8.96 20.58 -10.58
C GLY A 123 9.72 19.79 -11.64
N GLY A 124 9.89 20.33 -12.84
CA GLY A 124 10.74 19.77 -13.88
C GLY A 124 12.22 19.72 -13.48
N VAL A 125 12.69 20.70 -12.71
CA VAL A 125 14.08 20.83 -12.28
C VAL A 125 14.37 20.19 -10.92
N ILE A 126 13.34 20.01 -10.08
CA ILE A 126 13.50 19.36 -8.78
C ILE A 126 13.61 17.84 -8.93
N THR A 127 14.76 17.30 -8.53
CA THR A 127 14.97 15.86 -8.38
C THR A 127 14.42 15.39 -7.04
N LEU A 128 13.51 14.42 -7.06
CA LEU A 128 12.97 13.73 -5.90
C LEU A 128 13.54 12.31 -5.80
N ASN A 129 14.11 11.96 -4.66
CA ASN A 129 14.61 10.63 -4.33
C ASN A 129 13.79 10.01 -3.20
N ALA A 130 13.22 8.83 -3.44
CA ALA A 130 12.63 8.00 -2.40
C ALA A 130 13.68 7.04 -1.84
N ALA A 131 13.75 6.95 -0.51
CA ALA A 131 14.72 6.16 0.22
C ALA A 131 14.06 5.15 1.15
N VAL A 132 14.72 4.01 1.36
CA VAL A 132 14.36 3.00 2.35
C VAL A 132 15.56 2.79 3.26
N ASP A 133 15.37 2.94 4.56
CA ASP A 133 16.43 2.84 5.57
C ASP A 133 17.69 3.66 5.19
N GLY A 134 17.46 4.90 4.74
CA GLY A 134 18.50 5.84 4.32
C GLY A 134 19.13 5.59 2.94
N THR A 135 18.72 4.54 2.22
CA THR A 135 19.24 4.22 0.88
C THR A 135 18.25 4.63 -0.20
N ASN A 136 18.66 5.46 -1.16
CA ASN A 136 17.82 5.83 -2.31
C ASN A 136 17.49 4.59 -3.16
N VAL A 137 16.20 4.36 -3.40
CA VAL A 137 15.68 3.20 -4.15
C VAL A 137 14.85 3.59 -5.38
N ALA A 138 14.33 4.82 -5.43
CA ALA A 138 13.63 5.35 -6.59
C ALA A 138 13.93 6.84 -6.74
N SER A 139 13.92 7.34 -7.98
CA SER A 139 14.20 8.74 -8.30
C SER A 139 13.33 9.19 -9.47
N SER A 140 12.90 10.45 -9.45
CA SER A 140 12.20 11.11 -10.55
C SER A 140 12.31 12.63 -10.38
N THR A 141 11.71 13.39 -11.29
CA THR A 141 11.43 14.81 -11.05
C THR A 141 10.03 15.00 -10.47
N LEU A 142 9.71 16.22 -10.03
CA LEU A 142 8.37 16.60 -9.58
C LEU A 142 7.49 17.16 -10.70
N ALA A 143 7.84 16.99 -11.99
CA ALA A 143 6.98 17.43 -13.09
C ALA A 143 5.62 16.71 -13.05
N THR A 144 4.53 17.38 -13.43
CA THR A 144 3.16 16.83 -13.40
C THR A 144 3.05 15.50 -14.15
N ILE A 145 3.72 15.39 -15.30
CA ILE A 145 3.75 14.14 -16.10
C ILE A 145 4.48 12.98 -15.42
N GLN A 146 5.35 13.28 -14.45
CA GLN A 146 6.15 12.30 -13.70
C GLN A 146 5.46 11.82 -12.41
N GLN A 147 4.23 12.25 -12.09
CA GLN A 147 3.51 11.84 -10.88
C GLN A 147 3.53 10.32 -10.61
N GLY A 148 3.43 9.51 -11.67
CA GLY A 148 3.44 8.04 -11.55
C GLY A 148 4.82 7.41 -11.37
N ALA A 149 5.91 8.12 -11.63
CA ALA A 149 7.24 7.55 -11.81
C ALA A 149 7.79 6.89 -10.53
N ILE A 150 7.66 7.56 -9.36
CA ILE A 150 8.06 6.97 -8.08
C ILE A 150 7.30 5.68 -7.80
N GLY A 151 5.98 5.65 -8.05
CA GLY A 151 5.17 4.44 -7.84
C GLY A 151 5.57 3.30 -8.77
N VAL A 152 5.90 3.60 -10.03
CA VAL A 152 6.41 2.60 -10.99
C VAL A 152 7.77 2.05 -10.55
N ALA A 153 8.72 2.93 -10.21
CA ALA A 153 10.05 2.55 -9.76
C ALA A 153 9.99 1.72 -8.46
N TRP A 154 9.19 2.15 -7.48
CA TRP A 154 8.96 1.43 -6.23
C TRP A 154 8.40 0.02 -6.45
N ASN A 155 7.47 -0.13 -7.40
CA ASN A 155 6.90 -1.43 -7.73
C ASN A 155 7.88 -2.39 -8.41
N GLY A 156 8.90 -1.85 -9.09
CA GLY A 156 9.99 -2.60 -9.70
C GLY A 156 11.04 -3.12 -8.72
N LEU A 157 11.03 -2.66 -7.46
CA LEU A 157 11.93 -3.15 -6.41
C LEU A 157 11.61 -4.59 -6.02
N THR A 158 12.59 -5.27 -5.42
CA THR A 158 12.31 -6.46 -4.60
C THR A 158 11.24 -6.09 -3.56
N PRO A 159 10.12 -6.84 -3.45
CA PRO A 159 9.01 -6.45 -2.61
C PRO A 159 9.43 -6.17 -1.16
N ILE A 160 9.13 -4.97 -0.67
CA ILE A 160 9.32 -4.59 0.73
C ILE A 160 8.14 -5.16 1.51
N VAL A 161 8.40 -6.25 2.24
CA VAL A 161 7.39 -6.97 3.02
C VAL A 161 7.62 -6.69 4.50
N LEU A 162 6.62 -6.11 5.16
CA LEU A 162 6.63 -5.89 6.60
C LEU A 162 5.93 -7.06 7.29
N GLN A 163 6.68 -7.81 8.09
CA GLN A 163 6.12 -8.77 9.03
C GLN A 163 5.33 -8.05 10.14
N PRO A 164 4.46 -8.76 10.88
CA PRO A 164 3.78 -8.17 12.05
C PRO A 164 4.76 -7.50 13.02
N ASN A 165 4.44 -6.26 13.43
CA ASN A 165 5.27 -5.39 14.26
C ASN A 165 6.60 -4.92 13.66
N GLN A 166 6.90 -5.27 12.40
CA GLN A 166 8.07 -4.76 11.71
C GLN A 166 7.87 -3.30 11.31
N THR A 167 8.97 -2.56 11.39
CA THR A 167 9.07 -1.17 10.98
C THR A 167 10.11 -1.03 9.86
N VAL A 168 9.91 -0.04 9.00
CA VAL A 168 10.89 0.42 8.00
C VAL A 168 10.87 1.94 7.97
N GLU A 169 12.02 2.57 7.72
CA GLU A 169 12.07 4.00 7.46
C GLU A 169 11.91 4.26 5.96
N VAL A 170 10.98 5.15 5.60
CA VAL A 170 10.84 5.63 4.22
C VAL A 170 11.09 7.12 4.18
N GLY A 171 11.96 7.57 3.28
CA GLY A 171 12.30 8.97 3.10
C GLY A 171 11.94 9.48 1.71
N LEU A 172 11.62 10.77 1.62
CA LEU A 172 11.63 11.55 0.39
C LEU A 172 12.62 12.70 0.57
N ASN A 173 13.56 12.83 -0.36
CA ASN A 173 14.53 13.93 -0.40
C ASN A 173 14.41 14.62 -1.74
N TRP A 174 14.22 15.94 -1.76
CA TRP A 174 14.14 16.71 -3.00
C TRP A 174 15.23 17.77 -3.03
N ALA A 175 15.78 18.00 -4.22
CA ALA A 175 16.71 19.09 -4.45
C ALA A 175 16.76 19.53 -5.91
N ALA A 176 17.11 20.79 -6.13
CA ALA A 176 17.61 21.35 -7.39
C ALA A 176 18.78 22.28 -7.03
N GLY A 177 19.92 22.13 -7.72
CA GLY A 177 21.04 23.05 -7.55
C GLY A 177 20.79 24.35 -8.30
N ALA A 178 21.40 25.44 -7.85
CA ALA A 178 21.28 26.76 -8.49
C ALA A 178 21.68 26.79 -9.98
N ASP A 179 22.53 25.85 -10.41
CA ASP A 179 22.97 25.75 -11.81
C ASP A 179 22.02 24.90 -12.69
N ASP A 180 21.00 24.26 -12.10
CA ASP A 180 20.09 23.34 -12.80
C ASP A 180 18.86 24.05 -13.41
N TYR A 181 18.68 25.34 -13.12
CA TYR A 181 17.53 26.13 -13.55
C TYR A 181 17.88 27.59 -13.77
N GLY A 182 17.11 28.28 -14.60
CA GLY A 182 17.24 29.71 -14.86
C GLY A 182 16.17 30.55 -14.15
N ASN A 183 15.99 31.77 -14.64
CA ASN A 183 15.04 32.70 -14.05
C ASN A 183 13.58 32.24 -14.18
N GLU A 184 13.28 31.32 -15.09
CA GLU A 184 11.94 30.80 -15.43
C GLU A 184 11.19 30.12 -14.28
N VAL A 185 11.83 29.79 -13.15
CA VAL A 185 11.18 29.07 -12.03
C VAL A 185 10.89 29.94 -10.79
N GLN A 186 11.09 31.26 -10.86
CA GLN A 186 11.15 32.12 -9.67
C GLN A 186 9.80 32.32 -8.96
N SER A 187 8.72 32.44 -9.73
CA SER A 187 7.35 32.64 -9.24
C SER A 187 6.56 31.32 -9.17
N ASP A 188 7.09 30.27 -9.77
CA ASP A 188 6.54 28.93 -9.75
C ASP A 188 6.36 28.33 -8.35
N SER A 189 5.47 27.34 -8.33
CA SER A 189 5.31 26.44 -7.20
C SER A 189 5.11 25.00 -7.64
N VAL A 190 5.54 24.07 -6.80
CA VAL A 190 5.15 22.66 -6.92
C VAL A 190 4.60 22.13 -5.61
N THR A 191 3.50 21.42 -5.71
CA THR A 191 2.89 20.68 -4.59
C THR A 191 2.73 19.21 -4.93
N PHE A 192 2.77 18.34 -3.92
CA PHE A 192 2.50 16.91 -4.08
C PHE A 192 2.12 16.26 -2.75
N ASP A 193 1.48 15.09 -2.83
CA ASP A 193 1.18 14.22 -1.70
C ASP A 193 1.95 12.89 -1.81
N ALA A 194 2.44 12.38 -0.68
CA ALA A 194 2.97 11.01 -0.58
C ALA A 194 1.91 10.04 -0.01
N ASP A 195 1.55 8.99 -0.75
CA ASP A 195 0.55 7.98 -0.37
C ASP A 195 1.21 6.63 -0.06
N PHE A 196 1.11 6.18 1.21
CA PHE A 196 1.62 4.89 1.68
C PHE A 196 0.50 3.87 1.82
N ARG A 197 0.71 2.66 1.27
CA ARG A 197 -0.26 1.57 1.38
C ARG A 197 0.40 0.26 1.75
N LEU A 198 -0.25 -0.48 2.64
CA LEU A 198 0.12 -1.85 2.97
C LEU A 198 -0.94 -2.78 2.40
N ILE A 199 -0.55 -3.75 1.56
CA ILE A 199 -1.46 -4.74 0.97
C ILE A 199 -1.05 -6.13 1.42
N GLN A 200 -2.01 -6.91 1.91
CA GLN A 200 -1.76 -8.27 2.41
C GLN A 200 -1.18 -9.17 1.32
N LEU A 201 -0.17 -9.97 1.67
CA LEU A 201 0.24 -11.08 0.82
C LEU A 201 -0.78 -12.22 0.93
N THR A 202 -1.62 -12.42 -0.08
CA THR A 202 -2.51 -13.58 -0.14
C THR A 202 -1.73 -14.83 -0.55
N ASN A 203 -1.20 -15.55 0.44
CA ASN A 203 -0.80 -16.95 0.26
C ASN A 203 -2.02 -17.84 0.57
N GLY A 204 -3.05 -17.78 -0.27
CA GLY A 204 -4.15 -18.73 -0.18
C GLY A 204 -3.67 -20.13 -0.58
N PRO A 205 -4.07 -21.21 0.11
CA PRO A 205 -3.79 -22.56 -0.37
C PRO A 205 -4.38 -22.72 -1.76
N THR A 206 -3.59 -23.21 -2.72
CA THR A 206 -4.10 -23.68 -4.01
C THR A 206 -5.15 -24.76 -3.71
N PRO A 207 -6.43 -24.59 -4.10
CA PRO A 207 -7.40 -25.62 -3.84
C PRO A 207 -6.95 -26.91 -4.52
N SER A 208 -6.70 -27.95 -3.73
CA SER A 208 -6.57 -29.30 -4.25
C SER A 208 -7.97 -29.75 -4.68
N ASN A 209 -8.19 -29.86 -5.98
CA ASN A 209 -9.37 -30.56 -6.51
C ASN A 209 -9.30 -32.04 -6.15
#